data_AF-A0A192A632-F1
#
_entry.id   AF-A0A192A632-F1
#
_cell.length_a   1.000
_cell.length_b   1.000
_cell.length_c   1.000
_cell.angle_alpha   90.00
_cell.angle_beta   90.00
_cell.angle_gamma   90.00
#
_symmetry.space_group_name_H-M   'P 1'
#
loop_
_entity.id
_entity.type
_entity.pdbx_description
1 polymer ?
#
loop_
_entity_poly.entity_id
_entity_poly.type
_entity_poly.pdbx_seq_one_letter_code
_entity_poly.pdbx_strand_id
1 'polypeptide(L)'
;MLVRNIALLCATALIAGCMTYQDPRSRAEQRAALHAAADELAGSYEVADSRNDDGRGYAQVVVSKQDGTDQLSLVMTSPKTGTTALNGSGCRGWHTDNHRYTAVQCDADIREINFFSLQRQANPDPVNSGTLPASFATMVVPEGGYVFDIADRSGRHHYYVLRKVVR
;
A
#
# COMPACT_ATOMS: atom_id res chain seq x y z
N MET A 1 46.54 5.89 53.84
CA MET A 1 47.01 6.12 52.47
C MET A 1 46.67 4.86 51.67
N LEU A 2 46.07 4.85 50.48
CA LEU A 2 45.61 5.86 49.53
C LEU A 2 44.39 5.21 48.80
N VAL A 3 43.15 5.69 48.96
CA VAL A 3 42.39 6.55 48.02
C VAL A 3 42.35 6.07 46.54
N ARG A 4 41.12 5.99 45.98
CA ARG A 4 40.72 5.81 44.55
C ARG A 4 40.97 4.41 43.95
N ASN A 5 40.12 3.87 43.05
CA ASN A 5 39.18 4.51 42.11
C ASN A 5 37.72 4.01 42.19
N ILE A 6 36.79 4.94 41.97
CA ILE A 6 35.37 4.68 41.63
C ILE A 6 35.21 4.83 40.11
N ALA A 7 34.17 4.18 39.55
CA ALA A 7 33.65 4.31 38.19
C ALA A 7 34.46 3.67 37.04
N LEU A 8 33.96 2.53 36.54
CA LEU A 8 33.79 2.32 35.10
C LEU A 8 32.73 1.24 34.77
N LEU A 9 31.46 1.53 35.06
CA LEU A 9 30.30 0.79 34.52
C LEU A 9 29.24 1.79 34.02
N CYS A 10 29.67 2.64 33.08
CA CYS A 10 28.76 3.47 32.29
C CYS A 10 28.38 2.74 31.00
N ALA A 11 27.10 2.79 30.66
CA ALA A 11 26.57 2.65 29.31
C ALA A 11 26.92 1.36 28.55
N THR A 12 26.30 0.25 28.95
CA THR A 12 25.57 -0.58 27.97
C THR A 12 24.31 0.17 27.52
N ALA A 13 24.52 1.35 26.93
CA ALA A 13 23.44 2.16 26.37
C ALA A 13 22.84 1.40 25.19
N LEU A 14 21.51 1.26 25.20
CA LEU A 14 20.75 0.54 24.19
C LEU A 14 20.96 1.18 22.81
N ILE A 15 21.89 0.65 22.02
CA ILE A 15 21.98 0.93 20.58
C ILE A 15 20.92 0.09 19.84
N ALA A 16 19.67 0.15 20.32
CA ALA A 16 18.48 -0.06 19.50
C ALA A 16 18.24 1.21 18.66
N GLY A 17 19.29 1.63 17.94
CA GLY A 17 19.25 2.78 17.05
C GLY A 17 18.27 2.49 15.92
N CYS A 18 17.61 3.53 15.42
CA CYS A 18 16.59 3.44 14.38
C CYS A 18 17.14 2.75 13.12
N MET A 19 16.95 1.44 13.00
CA MET A 19 17.08 0.76 11.72
C MET A 19 15.95 1.25 10.83
N THR A 20 16.25 2.26 10.03
CA THR A 20 15.47 2.55 8.84
C THR A 20 15.44 1.29 8.00
N TYR A 21 14.24 0.81 7.65
CA TYR A 21 14.10 -0.33 6.75
C TYR A 21 14.85 -0.01 5.45
N GLN A 22 15.90 -0.78 5.17
CA GLN A 22 16.60 -0.74 3.90
C GLN A 22 16.11 -1.92 3.07
N ASP A 23 15.54 -1.62 1.91
CA ASP A 23 15.22 -2.63 0.92
C ASP A 23 16.54 -3.30 0.48
N PRO A 24 16.71 -4.62 0.67
CA PRO A 24 17.97 -5.31 0.39
C PRO A 24 18.24 -5.46 -1.11
N ARG A 25 17.26 -5.19 -1.98
CA ARG A 25 17.40 -5.23 -3.44
C ARG A 25 18.25 -4.06 -3.92
N SER A 26 19.04 -4.26 -4.96
CA SER A 26 19.73 -3.16 -5.65
C SER A 26 18.74 -2.18 -6.28
N ARG A 27 19.17 -0.94 -6.55
CA ARG A 27 18.33 0.07 -7.23
C ARG A 27 17.83 -0.39 -8.61
N ALA A 28 18.59 -1.22 -9.31
CA ALA A 28 18.20 -1.78 -10.60
C ALA A 28 17.04 -2.78 -10.44
N GLU A 29 17.14 -3.70 -9.48
CA GLU A 29 16.08 -4.67 -9.14
C GLU A 29 14.82 -3.97 -8.61
N GLN A 30 14.97 -2.95 -7.75
CA GLN A 30 13.83 -2.14 -7.27
C GLN A 30 13.10 -1.46 -8.44
N ARG A 31 13.84 -0.88 -9.40
CA ARG A 31 13.25 -0.24 -10.57
C ARG A 31 12.57 -1.25 -11.51
N ALA A 32 13.21 -2.40 -11.77
CA ALA A 32 12.63 -3.45 -12.59
C ALA A 32 11.35 -4.03 -11.96
N ALA A 33 11.35 -4.26 -10.63
CA ALA A 33 10.18 -4.73 -9.90
C ALA A 33 9.04 -3.69 -9.88
N LEU A 34 9.35 -2.40 -9.74
CA LEU A 34 8.36 -1.33 -9.87
C LEU A 34 7.77 -1.26 -11.28
N HIS A 35 8.62 -1.36 -12.32
CA HIS A 35 8.17 -1.36 -13.72
C HIS A 35 7.20 -2.51 -14.00
N ALA A 36 7.58 -3.75 -13.67
CA ALA A 36 6.74 -4.93 -13.86
C ALA A 36 5.45 -4.87 -13.03
N ALA A 37 5.52 -4.41 -11.78
CA ALA A 37 4.33 -4.26 -10.93
C ALA A 37 3.38 -3.17 -11.45
N ALA A 38 3.91 -2.05 -11.93
CA ALA A 38 3.10 -0.97 -12.51
C ALA A 38 2.41 -1.42 -13.81
N ASP A 39 3.08 -2.20 -14.66
CA ASP A 39 2.50 -2.76 -15.88
C ASP A 39 1.40 -3.79 -15.58
N GLU A 40 1.61 -4.69 -14.62
CA GLU A 40 0.59 -5.67 -14.20
C GLU A 40 -0.62 -5.01 -13.53
N LEU A 41 -0.42 -3.96 -12.74
CA LEU A 41 -1.47 -3.28 -11.98
C LEU A 41 -2.18 -2.15 -12.74
N ALA A 42 -1.67 -1.72 -13.90
CA ALA A 42 -2.39 -0.79 -14.77
C ALA A 42 -3.65 -1.44 -15.36
N GLY A 43 -4.79 -0.74 -15.35
CA GLY A 43 -6.06 -1.24 -15.88
C GLY A 43 -7.30 -0.57 -15.29
N SER A 44 -8.48 -1.05 -15.71
CA SER A 44 -9.76 -0.66 -15.12
C SER A 44 -10.23 -1.70 -14.12
N TYR A 45 -10.88 -1.25 -13.05
CA TYR A 45 -11.32 -2.08 -11.93
C TYR A 45 -12.72 -1.67 -11.47
N GLU A 46 -13.50 -2.67 -11.06
CA GLU A 46 -14.71 -2.49 -10.25
C GLU A 46 -14.38 -2.68 -8.77
N VAL A 47 -15.04 -1.92 -7.89
CA VAL A 47 -15.01 -2.16 -6.44
C VAL A 47 -16.04 -3.24 -6.12
N ALA A 48 -15.57 -4.42 -5.71
CA ALA A 48 -16.39 -5.59 -5.40
C ALA A 48 -16.86 -5.61 -3.93
N ASP A 49 -15.99 -5.18 -3.01
CA ASP A 49 -16.36 -4.85 -1.63
C ASP A 49 -15.59 -3.59 -1.23
N SER A 50 -16.28 -2.66 -0.57
CA SER A 50 -15.64 -1.66 0.28
C SER A 50 -16.58 -1.43 1.45
N ARG A 51 -16.03 -1.45 2.66
CA ARG A 51 -16.84 -1.24 3.87
C ARG A 51 -17.40 0.17 3.99
N ASN A 52 -17.00 1.07 3.07
CA ASN A 52 -17.48 2.45 2.94
C ASN A 52 -17.38 3.20 4.28
N ASP A 53 -16.33 2.91 5.03
CA ASP A 53 -16.09 3.40 6.39
C ASP A 53 -15.45 4.80 6.40
N ASP A 54 -15.00 5.27 5.24
CA ASP A 54 -14.68 6.67 4.90
C ASP A 54 -15.84 7.44 4.24
N GLY A 55 -16.95 6.76 3.92
CA GLY A 55 -18.10 7.35 3.22
C GLY A 55 -17.88 7.72 1.74
N ARG A 56 -16.71 7.41 1.15
CA ARG A 56 -16.39 7.80 -0.24
C ARG A 56 -17.20 7.02 -1.27
N GLY A 57 -17.43 5.73 -1.02
CA GLY A 57 -18.31 4.87 -1.81
C GLY A 57 -17.89 4.72 -3.27
N TYR A 58 -16.58 4.62 -3.54
CA TYR A 58 -16.08 4.37 -4.88
C TYR A 58 -16.63 3.06 -5.43
N ALA A 59 -17.02 3.06 -6.72
CA ALA A 59 -17.56 1.91 -7.44
C ALA A 59 -16.62 1.44 -8.56
N GLN A 60 -15.78 2.33 -9.08
CA GLN A 60 -14.80 2.05 -10.14
C GLN A 60 -13.46 2.72 -9.83
N VAL A 61 -12.36 2.08 -10.24
CA VAL A 61 -11.00 2.61 -10.16
C VAL A 61 -10.31 2.37 -11.50
N VAL A 62 -9.73 3.40 -12.09
CA VAL A 62 -8.81 3.28 -13.24
C VAL A 62 -7.41 3.56 -12.76
N VAL A 63 -6.50 2.62 -12.97
CA VAL A 63 -5.09 2.68 -12.60
C VAL A 63 -4.28 2.84 -13.90
N SER A 64 -3.44 3.85 -13.96
CA SER A 64 -2.55 4.12 -15.09
C SER A 64 -1.14 4.44 -14.62
N LYS A 65 -0.17 4.40 -15.55
CA LYS A 65 1.17 4.92 -15.33
C LYS A 65 1.21 6.40 -15.70
N GLN A 66 1.93 7.21 -14.94
CA GLN A 66 2.19 8.61 -15.28
C GLN A 66 3.21 8.71 -16.42
N ASP A 67 2.99 9.63 -17.36
CA ASP A 67 3.76 9.76 -18.60
C ASP A 67 5.28 9.72 -18.37
N GLY A 68 5.95 8.78 -19.04
CA GLY A 68 7.40 8.61 -18.96
C GLY A 68 7.93 8.02 -17.65
N THR A 69 7.06 7.54 -16.75
CA THR A 69 7.46 6.99 -15.44
C THR A 69 6.76 5.67 -15.10
N ASP A 70 7.21 5.02 -14.03
CA ASP A 70 6.54 3.86 -13.42
C ASP A 70 5.73 4.25 -12.17
N GLN A 71 5.43 5.55 -11.99
CA GLN A 71 4.56 6.03 -10.92
C GLN A 71 3.10 5.83 -11.33
N LEU A 72 2.24 5.42 -10.39
CA LEU A 72 0.82 5.18 -10.68
C LEU A 72 -0.01 6.46 -10.51
N SER A 73 -1.04 6.62 -11.34
CA SER A 73 -2.14 7.54 -11.13
C SER A 73 -3.46 6.78 -11.12
N LEU A 74 -4.35 7.16 -10.21
CA LEU A 74 -5.64 6.53 -10.00
C LEU A 74 -6.76 7.54 -10.23
N VAL A 75 -7.77 7.15 -10.98
CA VAL A 75 -9.05 7.87 -11.12
C VAL A 75 -10.14 6.97 -10.55
N MET A 76 -10.69 7.36 -9.41
CA MET A 76 -11.75 6.64 -8.71
C MET A 76 -13.09 7.36 -8.92
N THR A 77 -14.15 6.62 -9.19
CA THR A 77 -15.48 7.18 -9.43
C THR A 77 -16.48 6.66 -8.40
N SER A 78 -17.18 7.56 -7.74
CA SER A 78 -18.27 7.31 -6.81
C SER A 78 -19.57 7.90 -7.35
N PRO A 79 -20.69 7.16 -7.36
CA PRO A 79 -22.01 7.72 -7.66
C PRO A 79 -22.47 8.79 -6.66
N LYS A 80 -21.86 8.86 -5.47
CA LYS A 80 -22.24 9.78 -4.38
C LYS A 80 -21.38 11.05 -4.36
N THR A 81 -20.07 10.92 -4.58
CA THR A 81 -19.09 12.00 -4.40
C THR A 81 -18.42 12.43 -5.71
N GLY A 82 -18.73 11.79 -6.83
CA GLY A 82 -18.15 12.09 -8.14
C GLY A 82 -16.79 11.42 -8.33
N THR A 83 -15.91 12.07 -9.09
CA THR A 83 -14.59 11.54 -9.45
C THR A 83 -13.50 12.12 -8.54
N THR A 84 -12.61 11.27 -8.04
CA THR A 84 -11.38 11.66 -7.33
C THR A 84 -10.18 11.16 -8.12
N ALA A 85 -9.20 12.04 -8.35
CA ALA A 85 -7.89 11.66 -8.89
C ALA A 85 -6.84 11.61 -7.76
N LEU A 86 -5.89 10.68 -7.87
CA LEU A 86 -4.68 10.60 -7.05
C LEU A 86 -3.49 10.37 -7.95
N ASN A 87 -2.43 11.16 -7.81
CA ASN A 87 -1.16 10.87 -8.45
C ASN A 87 -0.19 10.38 -7.38
N GLY A 88 0.39 9.20 -7.62
CA GLY A 88 1.45 8.66 -6.79
C GLY A 88 2.75 9.39 -6.99
N SER A 89 3.48 9.57 -5.90
CA SER A 89 4.87 10.01 -5.87
C SER A 89 5.72 9.02 -5.07
N GLY A 90 7.03 8.99 -5.30
CA GLY A 90 7.95 8.14 -4.50
C GLY A 90 7.65 6.63 -4.56
N CYS A 91 6.97 6.18 -5.62
CA CYS A 91 6.42 4.83 -5.71
C CYS A 91 7.47 3.72 -5.53
N ARG A 92 7.10 2.69 -4.77
CA ARG A 92 7.88 1.47 -4.49
C ARG A 92 7.08 0.28 -4.98
N GLY A 93 7.75 -0.69 -5.60
CA GLY A 93 7.08 -1.84 -6.20
C GLY A 93 7.78 -3.17 -5.91
N TRP A 94 6.97 -4.21 -5.94
CA TRP A 94 7.35 -5.60 -5.73
C TRP A 94 6.60 -6.45 -6.76
N HIS A 95 7.32 -7.35 -7.42
CA HIS A 95 6.78 -8.28 -8.38
C HIS A 95 7.53 -9.61 -8.24
N THR A 96 6.83 -10.71 -8.53
CA THR A 96 7.39 -12.06 -8.55
C THR A 96 6.88 -12.80 -9.78
N ASP A 97 7.80 -13.32 -10.59
CA ASP A 97 7.47 -14.10 -11.78
C ASP A 97 6.62 -15.32 -11.37
N ASN A 98 5.40 -15.43 -11.92
CA ASN A 98 4.26 -16.29 -11.54
C ASN A 98 3.07 -15.61 -10.81
N HIS A 99 3.11 -14.29 -10.63
CA HIS A 99 2.02 -13.50 -10.02
C HIS A 99 1.69 -13.86 -8.56
N ARG A 100 2.57 -14.57 -7.83
CA ARG A 100 2.39 -14.88 -6.39
C ARG A 100 2.32 -13.64 -5.51
N TYR A 101 3.00 -12.58 -5.92
CA TYR A 101 3.01 -11.29 -5.24
C TYR A 101 3.33 -10.20 -6.25
N THR A 102 2.39 -9.27 -6.42
CA THR A 102 2.58 -8.02 -7.14
C THR A 102 1.94 -6.89 -6.33
N ALA A 103 2.72 -5.87 -5.98
CA ALA A 103 2.25 -4.73 -5.20
C ALA A 103 2.98 -3.44 -5.61
N VAL A 104 2.28 -2.32 -5.54
CA VAL A 104 2.85 -0.97 -5.61
C VAL A 104 2.32 -0.14 -4.44
N GLN A 105 3.19 0.61 -3.78
CA GLN A 105 2.83 1.65 -2.81
C GLN A 105 3.37 2.99 -3.29
N CYS A 106 2.57 4.05 -3.24
CA CYS A 106 2.98 5.40 -3.60
C CYS A 106 2.56 6.38 -2.51
N ASP A 107 3.39 7.38 -2.24
CA ASP A 107 3.04 8.53 -1.41
C ASP A 107 2.05 9.42 -2.22
N ALA A 108 0.97 9.90 -1.61
CA ALA A 108 -0.10 10.58 -2.34
C ALA A 108 0.14 12.09 -2.52
N ASP A 109 -0.28 12.65 -3.66
CA ASP A 109 -0.17 14.09 -3.95
C ASP A 109 -1.24 14.96 -3.27
N ILE A 110 -2.38 14.39 -2.84
CA ILE A 110 -3.44 15.13 -2.14
C ILE A 110 -3.19 15.24 -0.63
N ARG A 111 -3.73 16.29 -0.01
CA ARG A 111 -3.45 16.65 1.39
C ARG A 111 -3.99 15.65 2.40
N GLU A 112 -5.14 15.04 2.10
CA GLU A 112 -5.93 14.19 3.00
C GLU A 112 -5.35 12.79 3.15
N ILE A 113 -4.61 12.33 2.14
CA ILE A 113 -4.00 11.00 2.08
C ILE A 113 -2.50 11.11 2.37
N ASN A 114 -1.93 10.09 2.98
CA ASN A 114 -0.50 9.96 3.21
C ASN A 114 0.13 9.11 2.10
N PHE A 115 -0.36 7.89 1.94
CA PHE A 115 0.01 6.99 0.85
C PHE A 115 -1.19 6.17 0.40
N PHE A 116 -1.07 5.56 -0.77
CA PHE A 116 -1.96 4.48 -1.22
C PHE A 116 -1.13 3.26 -1.64
N SER A 117 -1.75 2.09 -1.59
CA SER A 117 -1.17 0.86 -2.12
C SER A 117 -2.18 0.04 -2.91
N LEU A 118 -1.69 -0.71 -3.89
CA LEU A 118 -2.46 -1.61 -4.73
C LEU A 118 -1.70 -2.92 -4.85
N GLN A 119 -2.35 -4.03 -4.52
CA GLN A 119 -1.75 -5.37 -4.49
C GLN A 119 -2.66 -6.39 -5.17
N ARG A 120 -2.08 -7.27 -5.99
CA ARG A 120 -2.72 -8.50 -6.47
C ARG A 120 -2.56 -9.60 -5.43
N GLN A 121 -3.65 -10.31 -5.13
CA GLN A 121 -3.64 -11.43 -4.20
C GLN A 121 -3.59 -12.76 -4.95
N ALA A 122 -2.60 -13.58 -4.65
CA ALA A 122 -2.40 -14.89 -5.28
C ALA A 122 -3.11 -16.05 -4.56
N ASN A 123 -3.62 -15.81 -3.37
CA ASN A 123 -4.50 -16.70 -2.61
C ASN A 123 -5.62 -15.84 -2.00
N PRO A 124 -6.74 -16.42 -1.56
CA PRO A 124 -7.75 -15.67 -0.81
C PRO A 124 -7.15 -15.08 0.48
N ASP A 125 -7.28 -13.77 0.67
CA ASP A 125 -6.64 -13.05 1.77
C ASP A 125 -7.67 -12.23 2.59
N PRO A 126 -7.80 -12.46 3.92
CA PRO A 126 -8.67 -11.68 4.79
C PRO A 126 -8.09 -10.29 5.05
N VAL A 127 -8.76 -9.27 4.52
CA VAL A 127 -8.38 -7.87 4.73
C VAL A 127 -8.70 -7.44 6.15
N ASN A 128 -7.70 -6.84 6.81
CA ASN A 128 -7.84 -6.19 8.11
C ASN A 128 -8.39 -7.10 9.23
N SER A 129 -7.77 -8.29 9.37
CA SER A 129 -7.99 -9.19 10.50
C SER A 129 -7.45 -8.59 11.81
N GLY A 130 -8.23 -7.70 12.44
CA GLY A 130 -7.94 -7.25 13.81
C GLY A 130 -8.46 -5.87 14.24
N THR A 131 -8.80 -4.93 13.34
CA THR A 131 -9.21 -3.57 13.74
C THR A 131 -10.68 -3.22 13.52
N LEU A 132 -11.44 -4.05 12.80
CA LEU A 132 -12.89 -3.91 12.69
C LEU A 132 -13.61 -4.64 13.84
N PRO A 133 -14.73 -4.09 14.39
CA PRO A 133 -15.52 -4.78 15.39
C PRO A 133 -16.01 -6.14 14.88
N ALA A 134 -16.06 -7.15 15.76
CA ALA A 134 -16.40 -8.54 15.41
C ALA A 134 -17.75 -8.71 14.71
N SER A 135 -18.67 -7.75 14.85
CA SER A 135 -19.97 -7.70 14.17
C SER A 135 -19.91 -7.43 12.66
N PHE A 136 -18.79 -6.95 12.11
CA PHE A 136 -18.71 -6.59 10.70
C PHE A 136 -18.52 -7.77 9.74
N ALA A 137 -18.04 -8.92 10.23
CA ALA A 137 -17.48 -10.03 9.45
C ALA A 137 -16.33 -9.62 8.50
N THR A 138 -15.44 -10.56 8.18
CA THR A 138 -14.18 -10.27 7.49
C THR A 138 -14.38 -10.00 5.99
N MET A 139 -13.73 -8.97 5.45
CA MET A 139 -13.65 -8.73 4.01
C MET A 139 -12.55 -9.65 3.44
N VAL A 140 -12.84 -10.37 2.36
CA VAL A 140 -11.89 -11.33 1.76
C VAL A 140 -11.65 -10.96 0.31
N VAL A 141 -10.38 -10.75 -0.05
CA VAL A 141 -10.00 -10.64 -1.47
C VAL A 141 -10.00 -12.07 -2.04
N PRO A 142 -10.72 -12.36 -3.14
CA PRO A 142 -10.66 -13.67 -3.77
C PRO A 142 -9.30 -13.90 -4.45
N GLU A 143 -8.99 -15.16 -4.75
CA GLU A 143 -7.80 -15.51 -5.56
C GLU A 143 -7.79 -14.76 -6.90
N GLY A 144 -6.65 -14.15 -7.24
CA GLY A 144 -6.51 -13.32 -8.44
C GLY A 144 -7.22 -11.96 -8.38
N GLY A 145 -7.91 -11.67 -7.27
CA GLY A 145 -8.44 -10.36 -6.93
C GLY A 145 -7.34 -9.40 -6.49
N TYR A 146 -7.73 -8.16 -6.20
CA TYR A 146 -6.81 -7.10 -5.83
C TYR A 146 -7.34 -6.39 -4.58
N VAL A 147 -6.43 -5.84 -3.78
CA VAL A 147 -6.75 -4.90 -2.70
C VAL A 147 -6.14 -3.54 -3.02
N PHE A 148 -6.96 -2.51 -2.91
CA PHE A 148 -6.56 -1.12 -2.91
C PHE A 148 -6.73 -0.56 -1.50
N ASP A 149 -5.69 0.09 -1.00
CA ASP A 149 -5.58 0.63 0.36
C ASP A 149 -5.23 2.11 0.28
N ILE A 150 -5.94 2.92 1.07
CA ILE A 150 -5.66 4.34 1.29
C ILE A 150 -5.35 4.53 2.77
N ALA A 151 -4.15 4.99 3.09
CA ALA A 151 -3.80 5.46 4.43
C ALA A 151 -3.99 6.99 4.51
N ASP A 152 -4.89 7.45 5.37
CA ASP A 152 -5.09 8.88 5.62
C ASP A 152 -3.95 9.48 6.47
N ARG A 153 -3.96 10.81 6.64
CA ARG A 153 -2.99 11.52 7.50
C ARG A 153 -3.10 11.18 9.01
N SER A 154 -4.18 10.54 9.46
CA SER A 154 -4.33 10.06 10.84
C SER A 154 -3.74 8.66 11.05
N GLY A 155 -3.33 7.97 9.97
CA GLY A 155 -2.89 6.58 9.99
C GLY A 155 -4.04 5.58 9.91
N ARG A 156 -5.26 6.02 9.62
CA ARG A 156 -6.40 5.13 9.36
C ARG A 156 -6.33 4.62 7.93
N HIS A 157 -6.49 3.32 7.79
CA HIS A 157 -6.52 2.63 6.50
C HIS A 157 -7.95 2.39 6.02
N HIS A 158 -8.16 2.54 4.73
CA HIS A 158 -9.41 2.31 4.03
C HIS A 158 -9.20 1.35 2.87
N TYR A 159 -9.93 0.24 2.89
CA TYR A 159 -9.68 -0.89 2.01
C TYR A 159 -10.82 -1.13 1.02
N TYR A 160 -10.43 -1.46 -0.20
CA TYR A 160 -11.28 -1.71 -1.35
C TYR A 160 -10.86 -3.01 -2.01
N VAL A 161 -11.72 -4.03 -2.02
CA VAL A 161 -11.52 -5.24 -2.83
C VAL A 161 -11.88 -4.89 -4.26
N LEU A 162 -10.92 -5.03 -5.17
CA LEU A 162 -11.07 -4.69 -6.57
C LEU A 162 -11.08 -5.95 -7.46
N ARG A 163 -11.91 -5.90 -8.50
CA ARG A 163 -11.95 -6.88 -9.59
C ARG A 163 -11.48 -6.19 -10.88
N LYS A 164 -10.38 -6.66 -11.47
CA LYS A 164 -9.88 -6.11 -12.75
C LYS A 164 -10.85 -6.44 -13.88
N VAL A 165 -11.24 -5.42 -14.63
CA VAL A 165 -12.10 -5.55 -15.81
C VAL A 165 -11.22 -5.75 -17.03
N VAL A 166 -11.31 -6.94 -17.64
CA VAL A 166 -10.74 -7.20 -18.97
C VAL A 166 -11.69 -6.60 -20.00
N ARG A 167 -11.16 -5.80 -20.93
CA ARG A 167 -11.86 -5.30 -22.11
C ARG A 167 -11.35 -6.03 -23.35
#